data_AF-A0A1H7SMX2-F1
#
_entry.id   AF-A0A1H7SMX2-F1
#
_cell.length_a   1.000
_cell.length_b   1.000
_cell.length_c   1.000
_cell.angle_alpha   90.00
_cell.angle_beta   90.00
_cell.angle_gamma   90.00
#
_symmetry.space_group_name_H-M   'P 1'
#
loop_
_entity.id
_entity.type
_entity.pdbx_description
1 polymer ?
#
loop_
_entity_poly.entity_id
_entity_poly.type
_entity_poly.pdbx_seq_one_letter_code
_entity_poly.pdbx_strand_id
1 'polypeptide(L)'
;MSDDGGDGAKQLQDVLDEVDFDELADLLAEGLHRTIEMRNDSEPNPVGPANETEYVLHQDRLPSDRYHELARTVTEAVLTVSPRTVAEVEVGGIADFLRNRDEAAVETLLENGASLVESPTNDGTIEGRCTANPGVAEAVLTFYMPGFWQAWFLDADGKAIAARYDDRVQHYWLPEPAYAELGERLDSDLFSAVVPRDT
;
A
#
# COMPACT_ATOMS: atom_id res chain seq x y z
N MET A 1 -51.17 -17.52 2.14
CA MET A 1 -50.22 -18.05 1.14
C MET A 1 -50.50 -17.24 -0.11
N SER A 2 -49.93 -16.04 -0.24
CA SER A 2 -48.53 -15.72 -0.60
C SER A 2 -48.32 -15.98 -2.08
N ASP A 3 -48.37 -14.92 -2.89
CA ASP A 3 -47.80 -14.90 -4.24
C ASP A 3 -47.36 -13.47 -4.57
N ASP A 4 -46.18 -13.11 -4.05
CA ASP A 4 -45.50 -11.83 -4.25
C ASP A 4 -44.11 -12.06 -4.88
N GLY A 5 -44.00 -13.11 -5.71
CA GLY A 5 -42.74 -13.58 -6.30
C GLY A 5 -42.43 -13.04 -7.70
N GLY A 6 -43.30 -12.18 -8.26
CA GLY A 6 -43.20 -11.73 -9.65
C GLY A 6 -42.46 -10.40 -9.85
N ASP A 7 -42.44 -9.54 -8.84
CA ASP A 7 -41.93 -8.16 -8.97
C ASP A 7 -40.41 -8.07 -8.68
N GLY A 8 -39.96 -8.79 -7.66
CA GLY A 8 -38.53 -8.87 -7.31
C GLY A 8 -37.68 -9.58 -8.36
N ALA A 9 -38.24 -10.55 -9.10
CA ALA A 9 -37.53 -11.26 -10.16
C ALA A 9 -37.27 -10.38 -11.39
N LYS A 10 -38.22 -9.48 -11.71
CA LYS A 10 -38.05 -8.51 -12.81
C LYS A 10 -37.07 -7.40 -12.45
N GLN A 11 -37.14 -6.89 -11.22
CA GLN A 11 -36.15 -5.94 -10.74
C GLN A 11 -34.72 -6.50 -10.74
N LEU A 12 -34.55 -7.77 -10.38
CA LEU A 12 -33.23 -8.42 -10.46
C LEU A 12 -32.77 -8.61 -11.91
N GLN A 13 -33.69 -8.95 -12.81
CA GLN A 13 -33.38 -9.12 -14.23
C GLN A 13 -32.97 -7.78 -14.87
N ASP A 14 -33.69 -6.70 -14.58
CA ASP A 14 -33.39 -5.35 -15.08
C ASP A 14 -32.02 -4.86 -14.56
N VAL A 15 -31.69 -5.12 -13.29
CA VAL A 15 -30.37 -4.79 -12.74
C VAL A 15 -29.25 -5.64 -13.36
N LEU A 16 -29.51 -6.91 -13.67
CA LEU A 16 -28.52 -7.77 -14.34
C LEU A 16 -28.34 -7.39 -15.81
N ASP A 17 -29.39 -6.94 -16.49
CA ASP A 17 -29.32 -6.48 -17.88
C ASP A 17 -28.65 -5.09 -18.00
N GLU A 18 -28.59 -4.30 -16.92
CA GLU A 18 -27.82 -3.05 -16.82
C GLU A 18 -26.33 -3.27 -16.54
N VAL A 19 -25.95 -4.44 -16.03
CA VAL A 19 -24.54 -4.77 -15.80
C VAL A 19 -23.91 -5.24 -17.10
N ASP A 20 -23.00 -4.44 -17.63
CA ASP A 20 -22.12 -4.88 -18.70
C ASP A 20 -21.12 -5.90 -18.12
N PHE A 21 -21.48 -7.18 -18.24
CA PHE A 21 -20.63 -8.28 -17.77
C PHE A 21 -19.35 -8.41 -18.58
N ASP A 22 -19.29 -7.87 -19.80
CA ASP A 22 -18.07 -7.83 -20.59
C ASP A 22 -17.14 -6.73 -20.03
N GLU A 23 -17.65 -5.54 -19.70
CA GLU A 23 -16.90 -4.49 -18.99
C GLU A 23 -16.44 -4.97 -17.60
N LEU A 24 -17.31 -5.67 -16.86
CA LEU A 24 -16.96 -6.22 -15.55
C LEU A 24 -15.90 -7.33 -15.68
N ALA A 25 -15.98 -8.16 -16.73
CA ALA A 25 -14.99 -9.19 -17.02
C ALA A 25 -13.67 -8.59 -17.48
N ASP A 26 -13.69 -7.49 -18.23
CA ASP A 26 -12.50 -6.73 -18.64
C ASP A 26 -11.84 -6.06 -17.43
N LEU A 27 -12.60 -5.42 -16.53
CA LEU A 27 -12.09 -4.87 -15.27
C LEU A 27 -11.53 -5.95 -14.35
N LEU A 28 -12.18 -7.12 -14.28
CA LEU A 28 -11.65 -8.26 -13.53
C LEU A 28 -10.41 -8.84 -14.18
N ALA A 29 -10.39 -8.96 -15.51
CA ALA A 29 -9.27 -9.49 -16.27
C ALA A 29 -8.07 -8.54 -16.17
N GLU A 30 -8.29 -7.22 -16.20
CA GLU A 30 -7.28 -6.20 -15.99
C GLU A 30 -6.75 -6.25 -14.55
N GLY A 31 -7.63 -6.36 -13.55
CA GLY A 31 -7.24 -6.56 -12.16
C GLY A 31 -6.45 -7.86 -11.92
N LEU A 32 -6.87 -8.97 -12.55
CA LEU A 32 -6.18 -10.26 -12.45
C LEU A 32 -4.85 -10.25 -13.21
N HIS A 33 -4.81 -9.63 -14.40
CA HIS A 33 -3.63 -9.52 -15.23
C HIS A 33 -2.59 -8.64 -14.56
N ARG A 34 -2.97 -7.49 -13.97
CA ARG A 34 -2.09 -6.68 -13.11
C ARG A 34 -1.55 -7.49 -11.94
N THR A 35 -2.40 -8.26 -11.24
CA THR A 35 -1.95 -9.13 -10.14
C THR A 35 -0.93 -10.18 -10.61
N ILE A 36 -1.04 -10.64 -11.87
CA ILE A 36 -0.16 -11.64 -12.48
C ILE A 36 1.14 -11.02 -13.04
N GLU A 37 1.07 -9.85 -13.67
CA GLU A 37 2.24 -9.09 -14.15
C GLU A 37 3.13 -8.65 -12.98
N MET A 38 2.53 -8.13 -11.90
CA MET A 38 3.23 -7.84 -10.64
C MET A 38 3.90 -9.08 -10.02
N ARG A 39 3.37 -10.28 -10.29
CA ARG A 39 3.94 -11.55 -9.82
C ARG A 39 5.08 -12.07 -10.70
N ASN A 40 5.19 -11.60 -11.94
CA ASN A 40 6.17 -12.05 -12.92
C ASN A 40 7.33 -11.05 -13.09
N ASP A 41 7.11 -9.76 -12.86
CA ASP A 41 8.14 -8.71 -12.73
C ASP A 41 8.56 -8.50 -11.27
N SER A 42 8.63 -9.58 -10.49
CA SER A 42 9.08 -9.49 -9.10
C SER A 42 10.54 -9.09 -9.04
N GLU A 43 10.80 -7.79 -9.07
CA GLU A 43 11.93 -7.22 -8.33
C GLU A 43 11.91 -7.86 -6.93
N PRO A 44 13.08 -8.30 -6.43
CA PRO A 44 13.12 -8.96 -5.15
C PRO A 44 12.52 -8.02 -4.09
N ASN A 45 11.47 -8.48 -3.42
CA ASN A 45 10.91 -7.87 -2.21
C ASN A 45 12.03 -7.21 -1.40
N PRO A 46 11.99 -5.90 -1.10
CA PRO A 46 13.02 -5.24 -0.30
C PRO A 46 13.31 -6.04 0.95
N VAL A 47 14.59 -6.29 1.11
CA VAL A 47 15.13 -7.03 2.25
C VAL A 47 15.73 -6.00 3.19
N GLY A 48 15.36 -6.06 4.45
CA GLY A 48 16.05 -5.31 5.49
C GLY A 48 17.48 -5.82 5.71
N PRO A 49 18.23 -5.18 6.60
CA PRO A 49 19.58 -5.59 6.90
C PRO A 49 19.58 -6.86 7.77
N ALA A 50 20.61 -7.69 7.63
CA ALA A 50 20.69 -9.02 8.28
C ALA A 50 20.77 -8.97 9.82
N ASN A 51 21.04 -7.80 10.40
CA ASN A 51 21.18 -7.57 11.84
C ASN A 51 19.92 -6.96 12.49
N GLU A 52 18.83 -6.82 11.76
CA GLU A 52 17.55 -6.32 12.27
C GLU A 52 16.47 -7.38 12.17
N THR A 53 15.49 -7.30 13.07
CA THR A 53 14.33 -8.18 13.07
C THR A 53 13.27 -7.59 12.15
N GLU A 54 12.64 -8.45 11.35
CA GLU A 54 11.48 -8.08 10.57
C GLU A 54 10.21 -8.21 11.42
N TYR A 55 9.45 -7.12 11.48
CA TYR A 55 8.15 -7.03 12.09
C TYR A 55 7.09 -6.78 11.02
N VAL A 56 5.88 -7.28 11.24
CA VAL A 56 4.76 -7.19 10.31
C VAL A 56 3.53 -6.62 11.00
N LEU A 57 2.78 -5.82 10.25
CA LEU A 57 1.44 -5.39 10.59
C LEU A 57 0.48 -5.90 9.52
N HIS A 58 -0.35 -6.88 9.87
CA HIS A 58 -1.35 -7.45 8.97
C HIS A 58 -2.70 -6.76 9.18
N GLN A 59 -3.47 -6.52 8.11
CA GLN A 59 -4.79 -5.89 8.21
C GLN A 59 -5.73 -6.55 9.21
N ASP A 60 -5.68 -7.89 9.32
CA ASP A 60 -6.53 -8.68 10.22
C ASP A 60 -6.25 -8.44 11.72
N ARG A 61 -5.16 -7.73 12.06
CA ARG A 61 -4.81 -7.37 13.43
C ARG A 61 -5.43 -6.03 13.86
N LEU A 62 -6.01 -5.28 12.93
CA LEU A 62 -6.57 -3.96 13.16
C LEU A 62 -8.04 -3.88 12.68
N PRO A 63 -8.82 -2.88 13.14
CA PRO A 63 -10.12 -2.59 12.57
C PRO A 63 -9.99 -2.27 11.08
N SER A 64 -10.74 -2.98 10.22
CA SER A 64 -10.61 -2.89 8.77
C SER A 64 -10.89 -1.50 8.21
N ASP A 65 -11.85 -0.78 8.81
CA ASP A 65 -12.24 0.58 8.45
C ASP A 65 -11.17 1.64 8.79
N ARG A 66 -10.23 1.30 9.67
CA ARG A 66 -9.13 2.18 10.10
C ARG A 66 -7.74 1.66 9.78
N TYR A 67 -7.63 0.51 9.10
CA TYR A 67 -6.35 -0.15 8.88
C TYR A 67 -5.32 0.79 8.23
N HIS A 68 -5.67 1.48 7.14
CA HIS A 68 -4.70 2.33 6.45
C HIS A 68 -4.28 3.56 7.24
N GLU A 69 -5.21 4.17 7.99
CA GLU A 69 -4.93 5.27 8.90
C GLU A 69 -3.93 4.83 9.98
N LEU A 70 -4.19 3.68 10.61
CA LEU A 70 -3.35 3.14 11.68
C LEU A 70 -2.01 2.63 11.13
N ALA A 71 -1.99 2.01 9.95
CA ALA A 71 -0.76 1.60 9.27
C ALA A 71 0.12 2.81 8.94
N ARG A 72 -0.48 3.94 8.54
CA ARG A 72 0.23 5.20 8.35
C ARG A 72 0.87 5.66 9.65
N THR A 73 0.12 5.69 10.75
CA THR A 73 0.63 6.06 12.08
C THR A 73 1.79 5.17 12.52
N VAL A 74 1.69 3.86 12.32
CA VAL A 74 2.79 2.93 12.64
C VAL A 74 4.00 3.19 11.77
N THR A 75 3.83 3.35 10.45
CA THR A 75 4.95 3.65 9.55
C THR A 75 5.63 4.96 9.94
N GLU A 76 4.88 6.04 10.20
CA GLU A 76 5.43 7.32 10.67
C GLU A 76 6.27 7.14 11.95
N ALA A 77 5.76 6.36 12.92
CA ALA A 77 6.47 6.08 14.14
C ALA A 77 7.75 5.25 13.89
N VAL A 78 7.69 4.22 13.04
CA VAL A 78 8.83 3.39 12.64
C VAL A 78 9.92 4.24 11.99
N LEU A 79 9.57 5.11 11.04
CA LEU A 79 10.52 6.01 10.40
C LEU A 79 11.18 6.97 11.39
N THR A 80 10.49 7.29 12.49
CA THR A 80 11.02 8.19 13.54
C THR A 80 11.95 7.49 14.52
N VAL A 81 11.67 6.24 14.91
CA VAL A 81 12.51 5.48 15.86
C VAL A 81 13.64 4.73 15.18
N SER A 82 13.57 4.56 13.86
CA SER A 82 14.63 3.89 13.12
C SER A 82 15.95 4.65 13.28
N PRO A 83 17.05 3.97 13.62
CA PRO A 83 18.38 4.58 13.62
C PRO A 83 18.90 4.85 12.20
N ARG A 84 18.22 4.31 11.18
CA ARG A 84 18.57 4.45 9.78
C ARG A 84 17.78 5.61 9.16
N THR A 85 18.47 6.40 8.33
CA THR A 85 17.84 7.51 7.60
C THR A 85 17.32 7.00 6.26
N VAL A 86 16.09 7.37 5.93
CA VAL A 86 15.52 7.12 4.60
C VAL A 86 16.30 7.96 3.58
N ALA A 87 16.87 7.29 2.57
CA ALA A 87 17.59 7.90 1.47
C ALA A 87 16.76 7.91 0.17
N GLU A 88 15.97 6.86 -0.05
CA GLU A 88 15.10 6.73 -1.22
C GLU A 88 13.72 6.21 -0.80
N VAL A 89 12.68 6.60 -1.55
CA VAL A 89 11.35 6.03 -1.42
C VAL A 89 10.92 5.47 -2.77
N GLU A 90 10.79 4.15 -2.86
CA GLU A 90 10.23 3.49 -4.04
C GLU A 90 8.71 3.51 -3.95
N VAL A 91 8.05 3.93 -5.03
CA VAL A 91 6.60 4.08 -5.10
C VAL A 91 6.04 3.32 -6.29
N GLY A 92 4.85 2.76 -6.10
CA GLY A 92 4.04 2.15 -7.15
C GLY A 92 2.56 2.42 -6.88
N GLY A 93 1.87 3.06 -7.83
CA GLY A 93 0.45 3.38 -7.73
C GLY A 93 -0.24 3.53 -9.09
N ILE A 94 -1.54 3.28 -9.16
CA ILE A 94 -2.35 3.61 -10.34
C ILE A 94 -2.46 5.14 -10.43
N ALA A 95 -2.06 5.73 -11.55
CA ALA A 95 -1.87 7.18 -11.64
C ALA A 95 -3.16 7.96 -11.38
N ASP A 96 -4.26 7.57 -12.02
CA ASP A 96 -5.56 8.24 -11.84
C ASP A 96 -6.08 8.11 -10.43
N PHE A 97 -5.85 6.96 -9.78
CA PHE A 97 -6.24 6.77 -8.39
C PHE A 97 -5.49 7.73 -7.46
N LEU A 98 -4.16 7.86 -7.64
CA LEU A 98 -3.36 8.76 -6.83
C LEU A 98 -3.69 10.23 -7.10
N ARG A 99 -3.87 10.63 -8.37
CA ARG A 99 -4.19 12.02 -8.74
C ARG A 99 -5.56 12.46 -8.21
N ASN A 100 -6.57 11.60 -8.31
CA ASN A 100 -7.89 11.88 -7.77
C ASN A 100 -7.87 12.05 -6.25
N ARG A 101 -6.89 11.45 -5.57
CA ARG A 101 -6.71 11.59 -4.14
C ARG A 101 -6.03 12.90 -3.77
N ASP A 102 -4.86 13.14 -4.34
CA ASP A 102 -4.01 14.29 -4.02
C ASP A 102 -3.04 14.57 -5.17
N GLU A 103 -3.40 15.54 -6.01
CA GLU A 103 -2.62 15.96 -7.17
C GLU A 103 -1.25 16.55 -6.77
N ALA A 104 -1.18 17.30 -5.67
CA ALA A 104 0.05 17.92 -5.20
C ALA A 104 1.06 16.88 -4.66
N ALA A 105 0.55 15.83 -4.00
CA ALA A 105 1.38 14.70 -3.60
C ALA A 105 1.93 13.95 -4.82
N VAL A 106 1.13 13.76 -5.88
CA VAL A 106 1.62 13.15 -7.14
C VAL A 106 2.69 14.03 -7.80
N GLU A 107 2.46 15.33 -7.91
CA GLU A 107 3.45 16.28 -8.45
C GLU A 107 4.77 16.19 -7.68
N THR A 108 4.70 16.15 -6.34
CA THR A 108 5.88 15.97 -5.49
C THR A 108 6.65 14.69 -5.82
N LEU A 109 5.96 13.56 -6.05
CA LEU A 109 6.63 12.31 -6.42
C LEU A 109 7.30 12.41 -7.80
N LEU A 110 6.61 12.98 -8.79
CA LEU A 110 7.12 13.14 -10.16
C LEU A 110 8.35 14.04 -10.22
N GLU A 111 8.36 15.14 -9.46
CA GLU A 111 9.51 16.05 -9.37
C GLU A 111 10.74 15.42 -8.69
N ASN A 112 10.53 14.36 -7.91
CA ASN A 112 11.59 13.75 -7.08
C ASN A 112 12.08 12.39 -7.56
N GLY A 113 11.60 11.89 -8.70
CA GLY A 113 12.17 10.71 -9.36
C GLY A 113 11.15 9.65 -9.78
N ALA A 114 9.89 9.76 -9.38
CA ALA A 114 8.84 8.94 -9.95
C ALA A 114 8.53 9.37 -11.39
N SER A 115 7.92 8.47 -12.17
CA SER A 115 7.52 8.72 -13.55
C SER A 115 6.12 8.18 -13.79
N LEU A 116 5.40 8.79 -14.73
CA LEU A 116 4.20 8.20 -15.32
C LEU A 116 4.63 7.15 -16.35
N VAL A 117 4.26 5.91 -16.12
CA VAL A 117 4.50 4.77 -17.01
C VAL A 117 3.16 4.33 -17.58
N GLU A 118 3.03 4.39 -18.90
CA GLU A 118 1.83 3.93 -19.61
C GLU A 118 2.14 2.61 -20.33
N SER A 119 1.18 1.70 -20.36
CA SER A 119 1.29 0.45 -21.11
C SER A 119 0.05 0.24 -21.99
N PRO A 120 0.08 -0.69 -22.96
CA PRO A 120 -1.11 -1.05 -23.73
C PRO A 120 -2.25 -1.63 -22.88
N THR A 121 -1.98 -2.00 -21.63
CA THR A 121 -2.89 -2.69 -20.70
C THR A 121 -3.20 -1.87 -19.44
N ASN A 122 -2.76 -0.61 -19.37
CA ASN A 122 -3.02 0.27 -18.23
C ASN A 122 -2.93 1.74 -18.64
N ASP A 123 -3.94 2.52 -18.24
CA ASP A 123 -4.04 3.97 -18.45
C ASP A 123 -3.03 4.81 -17.61
N GLY A 124 -2.10 4.15 -16.93
CA GLY A 124 -0.90 4.76 -16.37
C GLY A 124 -0.64 4.39 -14.91
N THR A 125 0.62 4.12 -14.58
CA THR A 125 1.11 4.01 -13.21
C THR A 125 2.09 5.12 -12.88
N ILE A 126 2.13 5.52 -11.61
CA ILE A 126 3.21 6.32 -11.05
C ILE A 126 4.17 5.34 -10.37
N GLU A 127 5.38 5.24 -10.92
CA GLU A 127 6.40 4.30 -10.48
C GLU A 127 7.77 4.96 -10.42
N GLY A 128 8.62 4.48 -9.51
CA GLY A 128 10.05 4.84 -9.49
C GLY A 128 10.60 5.08 -8.09
N ARG A 129 11.90 5.40 -8.04
CA ARG A 129 12.60 5.73 -6.80
C ARG A 129 12.74 7.24 -6.66
N CYS A 130 12.08 7.77 -5.65
CA CYS A 130 12.17 9.16 -5.29
C CYS A 130 13.34 9.40 -4.33
N THR A 131 14.09 10.48 -4.51
CA THR A 131 15.05 10.92 -3.49
C THR A 131 14.30 11.31 -2.23
N ALA A 132 14.67 10.75 -1.08
CA ALA A 132 13.95 11.00 0.15
C ALA A 132 14.13 12.44 0.63
N ASN A 133 13.01 13.08 0.92
CA ASN A 133 12.91 14.34 1.63
C ASN A 133 11.57 14.35 2.41
N PRO A 134 11.35 15.32 3.32
CA PRO A 134 10.12 15.35 4.11
C PRO A 134 8.84 15.38 3.25
N GLY A 135 8.85 16.09 2.12
CA GLY A 135 7.71 16.18 1.21
C GLY A 135 7.42 14.86 0.49
N VAL A 136 8.46 14.13 0.05
CA VAL A 136 8.30 12.79 -0.55
C VAL A 136 7.74 11.80 0.46
N ALA A 137 8.26 11.79 1.70
CA ALA A 137 7.75 10.91 2.74
C ALA A 137 6.28 11.22 3.07
N GLU A 138 5.93 12.50 3.20
CA GLU A 138 4.55 12.93 3.46
C GLU A 138 3.61 12.60 2.30
N ALA A 139 4.04 12.83 1.05
CA ALA A 139 3.27 12.48 -0.15
C ALA A 139 2.92 10.99 -0.18
N VAL A 140 3.90 10.12 0.07
CA VAL A 140 3.67 8.67 0.12
C VAL A 140 2.73 8.27 1.26
N LEU A 141 2.88 8.86 2.44
CA LEU A 141 2.02 8.58 3.59
C LEU A 141 0.56 9.04 3.38
N THR A 142 0.33 10.07 2.56
CA THR A 142 -1.04 10.48 2.15
C THR A 142 -1.74 9.42 1.31
N PHE A 143 -0.99 8.59 0.59
CA PHE A 143 -1.51 7.48 -0.19
C PHE A 143 -1.70 6.18 0.61
N TYR A 144 -1.57 6.21 1.94
CA TYR A 144 -1.98 5.09 2.76
C TYR A 144 -3.51 4.94 2.75
N MET A 145 -4.01 4.25 1.73
CA MET A 145 -5.42 4.00 1.46
C MET A 145 -5.58 2.73 0.59
N PRO A 146 -6.79 2.19 0.38
CA PRO A 146 -6.99 1.04 -0.51
C PRO A 146 -6.46 1.34 -1.91
N GLY A 147 -5.95 0.36 -2.65
CA GLY A 147 -5.49 0.55 -4.05
C GLY A 147 -4.09 1.18 -4.23
N PHE A 148 -3.46 1.67 -3.16
CA PHE A 148 -2.03 1.97 -3.18
C PHE A 148 -1.23 0.68 -2.95
N TRP A 149 -0.47 0.25 -3.96
CA TRP A 149 0.06 -1.11 -4.02
C TRP A 149 1.52 -1.24 -3.59
N GLN A 150 2.32 -0.17 -3.62
CA GLN A 150 3.72 -0.25 -3.18
C GLN A 150 4.26 1.05 -2.61
N ALA A 151 4.92 0.95 -1.45
CA ALA A 151 5.81 1.99 -0.93
C ALA A 151 6.96 1.37 -0.13
N TRP A 152 8.20 1.61 -0.55
CA TRP A 152 9.39 1.14 0.17
C TRP A 152 10.25 2.31 0.61
N PHE A 153 10.43 2.46 1.91
CA PHE A 153 11.33 3.44 2.50
C PHE A 153 12.69 2.78 2.68
N LEU A 154 13.66 3.17 1.87
CA LEU A 154 14.97 2.54 1.76
C LEU A 154 16.05 3.45 2.37
N ASP A 155 17.04 2.84 3.02
CA ASP A 155 18.26 3.55 3.42
C ASP A 155 19.24 3.71 2.24
N ALA A 156 20.39 4.34 2.49
CA ALA A 156 21.41 4.61 1.48
C ALA A 156 22.04 3.35 0.86
N ASP A 157 21.91 2.19 1.51
CA ASP A 157 22.38 0.90 1.02
C ASP A 157 21.27 0.13 0.27
N GLY A 158 20.10 0.76 0.08
CA GLY A 158 18.93 0.15 -0.56
C GLY A 158 18.24 -0.89 0.33
N LYS A 159 18.45 -0.86 1.66
CA LYS A 159 17.77 -1.77 2.60
C LYS A 159 16.51 -1.11 3.12
N ALA A 160 15.42 -1.86 3.16
CA ALA A 160 14.16 -1.32 3.67
C ALA A 160 14.20 -1.06 5.16
N ILE A 161 13.62 0.08 5.54
CA ILE A 161 13.24 0.46 6.90
C ILE A 161 11.77 0.10 7.10
N ALA A 162 10.93 0.49 6.15
CA ALA A 162 9.52 0.14 6.08
C ALA A 162 9.15 -0.21 4.64
N ALA A 163 8.30 -1.21 4.45
CA ALA A 163 7.78 -1.58 3.15
C ALA A 163 6.29 -1.92 3.25
N ARG A 164 5.52 -1.33 2.35
CA ARG A 164 4.15 -1.68 2.08
C ARG A 164 4.10 -2.52 0.82
N TYR A 165 3.38 -3.64 0.88
CA TYR A 165 2.96 -4.37 -0.30
C TYR A 165 1.46 -4.53 -0.28
N ASP A 166 0.85 -4.20 -1.41
CA ASP A 166 -0.59 -4.21 -1.56
C ASP A 166 -1.26 -3.34 -0.47
N ASP A 167 -2.52 -3.63 -0.18
CA ASP A 167 -3.33 -2.97 0.82
C ASP A 167 -3.46 -3.77 2.13
N ARG A 168 -2.66 -4.84 2.32
CA ARG A 168 -2.90 -5.83 3.41
C ARG A 168 -1.81 -5.99 4.45
N VAL A 169 -0.55 -5.75 4.10
CA VAL A 169 0.58 -6.02 4.99
C VAL A 169 1.62 -4.90 4.93
N GLN A 170 2.07 -4.47 6.10
CA GLN A 170 3.25 -3.64 6.26
C GLN A 170 4.38 -4.46 6.86
N HIS A 171 5.60 -4.16 6.43
CA HIS A 171 6.84 -4.77 6.88
C HIS A 171 7.75 -3.68 7.43
N TYR A 172 8.39 -3.96 8.56
CA TYR A 172 9.27 -3.03 9.27
C TYR A 172 10.53 -3.76 9.69
N TRP A 173 11.69 -3.16 9.48
CA TRP A 173 12.96 -3.70 9.95
C TRP A 173 13.53 -2.75 10.99
N LEU A 174 13.63 -3.25 12.22
CA LEU A 174 14.11 -2.49 13.37
C LEU A 174 15.06 -3.34 14.22
N PRO A 175 16.09 -2.73 14.81
CA PRO A 175 16.82 -3.36 15.89
C PRO A 175 15.98 -3.33 17.18
N GLU A 176 16.25 -4.27 18.09
CA GLU A 176 15.51 -4.42 19.35
C GLU A 176 15.33 -3.11 20.16
N PRO A 177 16.34 -2.23 20.32
CA PRO A 177 16.15 -0.97 21.03
C PRO A 177 15.14 -0.02 20.37
N ALA A 178 15.12 0.05 19.03
CA ALA A 178 14.19 0.90 18.30
C ALA A 178 12.76 0.33 18.34
N TYR A 179 12.63 -0.99 18.32
CA TYR A 179 11.34 -1.64 18.54
C TYR A 179 10.79 -1.42 19.96
N ALA A 180 11.66 -1.40 20.97
CA ALA A 180 11.25 -1.03 22.33
C ALA A 180 10.78 0.44 22.40
N GLU A 181 11.50 1.39 21.78
CA GLU A 181 11.08 2.79 21.70
C GLU A 181 9.74 2.94 20.95
N LEU A 182 9.50 2.14 19.90
CA LEU A 182 8.22 2.11 19.20
C LEU A 182 7.05 1.83 20.16
N GLY A 183 7.23 0.88 21.08
CA GLY A 183 6.23 0.52 22.09
C GLY A 183 5.97 1.59 23.15
N GLU A 184 6.91 2.52 23.36
CA GLU A 184 6.70 3.69 24.23
C GLU A 184 5.92 4.81 23.53
N ARG A 185 5.92 4.83 22.20
CA ARG A 185 5.29 5.87 21.37
C ARG A 185 3.88 5.54 20.90
N LEU A 186 3.61 4.28 20.61
CA LEU A 186 2.32 3.83 20.11
C LEU A 186 1.37 3.47 21.26
N ASP A 187 0.07 3.61 21.02
CA ASP A 187 -0.95 3.02 21.89
C ASP A 187 -0.73 1.50 22.00
N SER A 188 -0.99 0.93 23.19
CA SER A 188 -0.66 -0.48 23.46
C SER A 188 -1.28 -1.45 22.46
N ASP A 189 -2.52 -1.19 22.07
CA ASP A 189 -3.26 -2.02 21.13
C ASP A 189 -2.62 -1.98 19.74
N LEU A 190 -2.20 -0.79 19.30
CA LEU A 190 -1.54 -0.60 18.01
C LEU A 190 -0.13 -1.21 18.00
N PHE A 191 0.63 -1.05 19.07
CA PHE A 191 1.94 -1.70 19.21
C PHE A 191 1.81 -3.23 19.21
N SER A 192 0.82 -3.78 19.92
CA SER A 192 0.60 -5.23 20.00
C SER A 192 0.22 -5.88 18.67
N ALA A 193 -0.26 -5.08 17.70
CA ALA A 193 -0.58 -5.52 16.34
C ALA A 193 0.67 -5.66 15.45
N VAL A 194 1.78 -5.00 15.81
CA VAL A 194 3.07 -5.13 15.14
C VAL A 194 3.80 -6.32 15.75
N VAL A 195 4.03 -7.39 14.98
CA VAL A 195 4.57 -8.66 15.49
C VAL A 195 5.78 -9.11 14.69
N PRO A 196 6.74 -9.85 15.28
CA PRO A 196 7.82 -10.46 14.50
C PRO A 196 7.28 -11.35 13.37
N ARG A 197 7.89 -11.29 12.17
CA ARG A 197 7.47 -12.10 11.01
C ARG A 197 7.54 -13.61 11.26
N ASP A 198 8.42 -14.05 12.16
CA ASP A 198 8.67 -15.47 12.48
C ASP A 198 7.77 -16.02 13.61
N THR A 199 6.49 -15.61 13.66
CA THR A 199 5.47 -16.25 14.53
C THR A 199 4.39 -16.98 13.75
#